data_AF-U1FCX1-F1
#
_entry.id   AF-U1FCX1-F1
#
_cell.length_a   1.000
_cell.length_b   1.000
_cell.length_c   1.000
_cell.angle_alpha   90.00
_cell.angle_beta   90.00
_cell.angle_gamma   90.00
#
_symmetry.space_group_name_H-M   'P 1'
#
loop_
_entity.id
_entity.type
_entity.pdbx_description
1 polymer ?
#
loop_
_entity_poly.entity_id
_entity_poly.type
_entity_poly.pdbx_seq_one_letter_code
_entity_poly.pdbx_strand_id
1 'polypeptide(L)' 'APEGASSSGGVDGGGHGLVGMRERIGAWGGTVEAGNRAAGGFRVFASVPVTAAEGEDPSTEVGEHRHS' A
#
# COMPACT_ATOMS: atom_id res chain seq x y z
N ALA A 1 -24.35 -23.80 18.48
CA ALA A 1 -22.94 -23.76 18.91
C ALA A 1 -22.21 -22.71 18.09
N PRO A 2 -21.37 -21.82 18.67
CA PRO A 2 -20.57 -20.94 17.84
C PRO A 2 -19.09 -21.03 18.22
N GLU A 3 -18.29 -21.79 17.46
CA GLU A 3 -16.84 -21.58 17.45
C GLU A 3 -16.39 -21.45 16.00
N GLY A 4 -16.38 -20.20 15.52
CA GLY A 4 -15.71 -19.81 14.29
C GLY A 4 -14.21 -19.81 14.51
N ALA A 5 -13.59 -20.99 14.60
CA ALA A 5 -12.15 -21.12 14.51
C ALA A 5 -11.75 -21.00 13.03
N SER A 6 -11.55 -19.77 12.55
CA SER A 6 -10.75 -19.57 11.36
C SER A 6 -9.31 -19.94 11.71
N SER A 7 -8.95 -21.20 11.45
CA SER A 7 -7.56 -21.65 11.41
C SER A 7 -6.79 -20.68 10.52
N SER A 8 -5.83 -19.98 11.10
CA SER A 8 -4.83 -19.18 10.39
C SER A 8 -4.06 -20.12 9.44
N GLY A 9 -4.63 -20.37 8.28
CA GLY A 9 -4.07 -21.22 7.24
C GLY A 9 -2.81 -20.56 6.69
N GLY A 10 -1.67 -21.15 7.08
CA GLY A 10 -0.35 -21.09 6.47
C GLY A 10 -0.08 -20.00 5.44
N VAL A 11 0.65 -18.98 5.87
CA VAL A 11 1.86 -18.63 5.13
C VAL A 11 3.02 -18.91 6.08
N ASP A 12 3.89 -19.85 5.70
CA ASP A 12 5.14 -20.22 6.38
C ASP A 12 6.19 -19.09 6.31
N GLY A 13 5.77 -17.85 6.59
CA GLY A 13 6.53 -16.63 6.42
C GLY A 13 6.81 -15.94 7.75
N GLY A 14 7.29 -16.67 8.76
CA GLY A 14 7.95 -16.15 9.98
C GLY A 14 7.22 -15.10 10.85
N GLY A 15 5.99 -14.68 10.54
CA GLY A 15 5.28 -13.60 11.25
C GLY A 15 5.78 -12.18 10.96
N HIS A 16 6.77 -12.00 10.06
CA HIS A 16 7.42 -10.71 9.84
C HIS A 16 6.75 -9.82 8.79
N GLY A 17 5.73 -10.30 8.08
CA GLY A 17 5.11 -9.57 6.96
C GLY A 17 4.57 -8.18 7.36
N LEU A 18 3.91 -8.09 8.51
CA LEU A 18 3.36 -6.83 9.02
C LEU A 18 4.44 -5.92 9.60
N VAL A 19 5.47 -6.50 10.24
CA VAL A 19 6.63 -5.74 10.75
C VAL A 19 7.36 -5.10 9.58
N GLY A 20 7.73 -5.87 8.57
CA GLY A 20 8.39 -5.36 7.37
C GLY A 20 7.55 -4.35 6.59
N MET A 21 6.22 -4.48 6.60
CA MET A 21 5.34 -3.49 6.00
C MET A 21 5.37 -2.16 6.78
N ARG A 22 5.32 -2.21 8.11
CA ARG A 22 5.43 -1.02 8.96
C ARG A 22 6.77 -0.31 8.78
N GLU A 23 7.87 -1.06 8.69
CA GLU A 23 9.19 -0.51 8.42
C GLU A 23 9.24 0.21 7.07
N ARG A 24 8.77 -0.46 6.01
CA ARG A 24 8.77 0.13 4.65
C ARG A 24 7.88 1.36 4.54
N ILE A 25 6.67 1.32 5.10
CA ILE A 25 5.73 2.44 5.02
C ILE A 25 6.18 3.60 5.93
N GLY A 26 6.70 3.30 7.12
CA GLY A 26 7.24 4.29 8.05
C GLY A 26 8.45 5.03 7.49
N ALA A 27 9.28 4.38 6.65
CA ALA A 27 10.38 5.04 5.96
C ALA A 27 9.93 6.22 5.06
N TRP A 28 8.67 6.21 4.61
CA TRP A 28 8.05 7.29 3.83
C TRP A 28 7.15 8.21 4.68
N GLY A 29 7.23 8.14 6.01
CA GLY A 29 6.36 8.91 6.91
C GLY A 29 4.89 8.46 6.87
N GLY A 30 4.63 7.25 6.36
CA GLY A 30 3.30 6.67 6.29
C GLY A 30 2.89 5.92 7.56
N THR A 31 1.67 5.38 7.54
CA THR A 31 1.08 4.60 8.64
C THR A 31 0.50 3.27 8.14
N VAL A 32 0.43 2.27 9.01
CA VAL A 32 -0.15 0.95 8.72
C VAL A 32 -1.04 0.47 9.86
N GLU A 33 -2.26 0.07 9.51
CA GLU A 33 -3.24 -0.57 10.39
C GLU A 33 -3.55 -1.98 9.89
N ALA A 34 -3.54 -2.96 10.78
CA ALA A 34 -3.82 -4.35 10.44
C ALA A 34 -4.73 -4.98 11.49
N GLY A 35 -5.74 -5.72 11.06
CA GLY A 35 -6.69 -6.34 11.97
C GLY A 35 -7.79 -7.15 11.28
N ASN A 36 -8.52 -7.90 12.08
CA ASN A 36 -9.75 -8.54 11.64
C ASN A 36 -10.82 -7.48 11.28
N ARG A 37 -11.71 -7.80 10.33
CA ARG A 37 -12.83 -6.93 9.97
C ARG A 37 -14.11 -7.47 10.61
N ALA A 38 -15.00 -6.56 11.03
CA ALA A 38 -16.29 -6.94 11.63
C ALA A 38 -17.16 -7.83 10.74
N ALA A 39 -17.06 -7.68 9.41
CA ALA A 39 -17.74 -8.54 8.43
C ALA A 39 -17.01 -9.87 8.16
N GLY A 40 -15.97 -10.19 8.92
CA GLY A 40 -15.07 -11.32 8.68
C GLY A 40 -13.86 -10.96 7.82
N GLY A 41 -12.85 -11.84 7.85
CA GLY A 41 -11.59 -11.68 7.12
C GLY A 41 -10.56 -10.77 7.80
N PHE A 42 -9.44 -10.57 7.13
CA PHE A 42 -8.30 -9.77 7.61
C PHE A 42 -8.05 -8.59 6.66
N ARG A 43 -7.81 -7.41 7.23
CA ARG A 43 -7.49 -6.19 6.50
C ARG A 43 -6.12 -5.68 6.90
N VAL A 44 -5.39 -5.19 5.91
CA VAL A 44 -4.26 -4.27 6.11
C VAL A 44 -4.57 -2.99 5.35
N PHE A 45 -4.40 -1.85 5.99
CA PHE A 45 -4.58 -0.52 5.43
C PHE A 45 -3.30 0.28 5.62
N ALA A 46 -2.81 0.90 4.56
CA ALA A 46 -1.60 1.71 4.58
C ALA A 46 -1.87 3.09 3.97
N SER A 47 -1.30 4.13 4.57
CA SER A 47 -1.36 5.51 4.09
C SER A 47 0.05 6.04 3.94
N VAL A 48 0.36 6.70 2.83
CA VAL A 48 1.68 7.31 2.55
C VAL A 48 1.45 8.73 2.02
N PRO A 49 2.12 9.75 2.56
CA PRO A 49 2.09 11.09 1.99
C PRO A 49 2.62 11.08 0.55
N VAL A 50 1.87 11.69 -0.36
CA VAL A 50 2.34 11.95 -1.73
C VAL A 50 2.54 13.45 -1.88
N THR A 51 3.72 13.86 -2.35
CA THR A 51 3.88 15.20 -2.90
C THR A 51 3.16 15.22 -4.23
N ALA A 52 2.28 16.19 -4.46
CA ALA A 52 1.79 16.44 -5.81
C ALA A 52 3.02 16.62 -6.70
N ALA A 53 3.19 15.75 -7.69
CA ALA A 53 4.09 16.09 -8.78
C ALA A 53 3.57 17.43 -9.31
N GLU A 54 4.40 18.47 -9.23
CA GLU A 54 4.13 19.72 -9.93
C GLU A 54 3.73 19.31 -11.35
N GLY A 55 2.52 19.70 -11.76
CA GLY A 55 1.89 19.19 -12.96
C GLY A 55 2.81 19.39 -14.15
N GLU A 56 3.54 18.36 -14.55
CA GLU A 56 3.88 18.20 -15.95
C GLU A 56 2.55 17.85 -16.61
N ASP A 57 1.84 18.90 -17.05
CA ASP A 57 0.81 18.74 -18.04
C ASP A 57 1.42 17.87 -19.15
N PRO A 58 0.86 16.69 -19.51
CA PRO A 58 1.37 15.87 -20.62
C PRO A 58 1.18 16.55 -22.00
N SER A 59 0.96 17.86 -21.99
CA SER A 59 0.82 18.78 -23.10
C SER A 59 2.03 19.71 -23.20
N THR A 60 3.23 19.32 -22.76
CA THR A 60 4.46 19.99 -23.22
C THR A 60 4.69 19.61 -24.69
N GLU A 61 3.98 20.37 -25.53
CA GLU A 61 4.28 20.77 -26.89
C GLU A 61 5.44 20.01 -27.57
N VAL A 62 5.08 19.12 -28.48
CA VAL A 62 5.96 18.65 -29.54
C VAL A 62 6.37 19.86 -30.39
N GLY A 63 7.49 20.49 -30.03
CA GLY A 63 8.12 21.53 -30.82
C GLY A 63 8.43 20.98 -32.22
N GLU A 64 7.69 21.47 -33.20
CA GLU A 64 7.76 21.08 -34.60
C GLU A 64 9.20 21.29 -35.10
N HIS A 65 9.95 20.19 -35.23
CA HIS A 65 11.28 20.17 -35.83
C HIS A 65 11.12 20.43 -37.33
N ARG A 66 11.03 21.70 -37.73
CA ARG A 66 11.18 22.06 -39.13
C ARG A 66 12.67 21.94 -39.47
N HIS A 67 13.03 20.79 -40.05
CA HIS A 67 14.30 20.61 -40.76
C HIS A 67 14.37 21.64 -41.90
N SER A 68 15.50 22.35 -41.94
CA SER A 68 15.90 23.36 -42.94
C SER A 68 15.97 22.82 -44.36
#